data_AF-A0A510HK81-F1
#
_entry.id   AF-A0A510HK81-F1
#
_cell.length_a   1.000
_cell.length_b   1.000
_cell.length_c   1.000
_cell.angle_alpha   90.00
_cell.angle_beta   90.00
_cell.angle_gamma   90.00
#
_symmetry.space_group_name_H-M   'P 1'
#
loop_
_entity.id
_entity.type
_entity.pdbx_description
1 polymer ?
#
loop_
_entity_poly.entity_id
_entity_poly.type
_entity_poly.pdbx_seq_one_letter_code
_entity_poly.pdbx_strand_id
1 'polypeptide(L)'
;MTQQRERVAEFERRLEGEDGLSERSIKEIVDALRPQMQELARKQVELAKVELAPVGRQAGIAAGLLVAGAVFLHLFVVFLAVTGIYLLNEVGGLSLWVSALIVSGILLVIGGVLAGTGAGRLRGLDPKPRRTISTFQQNVEWLKGQFRS
;
A
#
# COMPACT_ATOMS: atom_id res chain seq x y z
N MET A 1 49.76 26.72 -51.72
CA MET A 1 49.37 25.79 -50.64
C MET A 1 48.96 26.49 -49.33
N THR A 2 49.05 27.82 -49.22
CA THR A 2 48.77 28.60 -48.00
C THR A 2 47.27 28.82 -47.72
N GLN A 3 46.45 29.04 -48.74
CA GLN A 3 45.00 29.26 -48.56
C GLN A 3 44.24 28.08 -47.95
N GLN A 4 44.74 26.84 -48.13
CA GLN A 4 44.05 25.67 -47.58
C GLN A 4 44.23 25.58 -46.06
N ARG A 5 45.32 26.10 -45.51
CA ARG A 5 45.58 26.09 -44.06
C ARG A 5 44.76 27.14 -43.31
N GLU A 6 44.50 28.29 -43.94
CA GLU A 6 43.65 29.33 -43.37
C GLU A 6 42.19 28.87 -43.25
N ARG A 7 41.67 28.17 -44.27
CA ARG A 7 40.31 27.61 -44.23
C ARG A 7 40.14 26.52 -43.18
N VAL A 8 41.17 25.71 -42.93
CA VAL A 8 41.15 24.68 -41.88
C VAL A 8 41.19 25.33 -40.50
N ALA A 9 41.99 26.39 -40.31
CA ALA A 9 42.06 27.13 -39.05
C ALA A 9 40.77 27.91 -38.72
N GLU A 10 40.05 28.43 -39.72
CA GLU A 10 38.71 29.01 -39.50
C GLU A 10 37.66 27.96 -39.16
N PHE A 11 37.79 26.74 -39.68
CA PHE A 11 36.87 25.64 -39.40
C PHE A 11 37.04 25.11 -37.97
N GLU A 12 38.29 24.94 -37.50
CA GLU A 12 38.56 24.55 -36.10
C GLU A 12 38.04 25.59 -35.10
N ARG A 13 38.21 26.90 -35.37
CA ARG A 13 37.65 27.96 -34.51
C ARG A 13 36.12 27.98 -34.47
N ARG A 14 35.44 27.49 -35.51
CA ARG A 14 33.98 27.37 -35.53
C ARG A 14 33.50 26.20 -34.68
N LEU A 15 34.22 25.07 -34.71
CA LEU A 15 33.92 23.88 -33.90
C LEU A 15 34.17 24.11 -32.40
N GLU A 16 35.25 24.84 -32.03
CA GLU A 16 35.51 25.23 -30.63
C GLU A 16 34.40 26.13 -30.03
N GLY A 17 33.64 26.84 -30.87
CA GLY A 17 32.49 27.65 -30.45
C GLY A 17 31.17 26.88 -30.37
N GLU A 18 31.05 25.70 -30.97
CA GLU A 18 29.81 24.90 -31.02
C GLU A 18 29.58 24.06 -29.76
N ASP A 19 30.63 23.68 -29.02
CA ASP A 19 30.51 22.91 -27.76
C ASP A 19 29.68 23.65 -26.70
N GLY A 20 29.84 24.98 -26.61
CA GLY A 20 29.02 25.82 -25.71
C GLY A 20 27.58 26.06 -26.17
N LEU A 21 27.27 25.85 -27.46
CA LEU A 21 25.92 25.98 -28.01
C LEU A 21 25.13 24.68 -27.89
N SER A 22 25.82 23.53 -28.01
CA SER A 22 25.25 22.19 -27.83
C SER A 22 24.79 21.97 -26.38
N GLU A 23 25.64 22.26 -25.39
CA GLU A 23 25.25 22.14 -23.97
C GLU A 23 24.07 23.07 -23.62
N ARG A 24 24.05 24.28 -24.20
CA ARG A 24 22.98 25.25 -23.98
C ARG A 24 21.66 24.81 -24.62
N SER A 25 21.71 24.22 -25.81
CA SER A 25 20.55 23.67 -26.52
C SER A 25 19.97 22.43 -25.82
N ILE A 26 20.81 21.52 -25.31
CA ILE A 26 20.36 20.38 -24.51
C ILE A 26 19.66 20.87 -23.23
N LYS A 27 20.20 21.91 -22.60
CA LYS A 27 19.59 22.52 -21.41
C LYS A 27 18.23 23.16 -21.73
N GLU A 28 18.10 23.84 -22.86
CA GLU A 28 16.81 24.38 -23.34
C GLU A 28 15.77 23.30 -23.63
N ILE A 29 16.16 22.16 -24.24
CA ILE A 29 15.22 21.05 -24.51
C ILE A 29 14.75 20.41 -23.19
N VAL A 30 15.66 20.22 -22.23
CA VAL A 30 15.32 19.70 -20.90
C VAL A 30 14.42 20.67 -20.14
N ASP A 31 14.72 21.97 -20.20
CA ASP A 31 13.90 23.01 -19.57
C ASP A 31 12.52 23.14 -20.25
N ALA A 32 12.42 22.89 -21.56
CA ALA A 32 11.15 22.84 -22.30
C ALA A 32 10.32 21.57 -22.03
N LEU A 33 10.95 20.45 -21.65
CA LEU A 33 10.27 19.19 -21.37
C LEU A 33 9.84 19.04 -19.89
N ARG A 34 10.57 19.69 -18.97
CA ARG A 34 10.25 19.69 -17.52
C ARG A 34 8.78 20.06 -17.23
N PRO A 35 8.19 21.12 -17.80
CA PRO A 35 6.77 21.46 -17.58
C PRO A 35 5.81 20.35 -18.06
N GLN A 36 6.12 19.70 -19.17
CA GLN A 36 5.28 18.63 -19.73
C GLN A 36 5.33 17.37 -18.85
N MET A 37 6.50 17.06 -18.30
CA MET A 37 6.67 15.96 -17.34
C MET A 37 5.94 16.24 -16.02
N GLN A 38 5.98 17.50 -15.55
CA GLN A 38 5.21 17.92 -14.37
C GLN A 38 3.70 17.81 -14.62
N GLU A 39 3.24 18.22 -15.80
CA GLU A 39 1.84 18.10 -16.20
C GLU A 39 1.39 16.64 -16.29
N LEU A 40 2.21 15.76 -16.87
CA LEU A 40 1.92 14.32 -16.92
C LEU A 40 1.87 13.69 -15.52
N ALA A 41 2.83 14.02 -14.65
CA ALA A 41 2.83 13.56 -13.26
C ALA A 41 1.56 14.01 -12.53
N ARG A 42 1.11 15.24 -12.77
CA ARG A 42 -0.13 15.77 -12.20
C ARG A 42 -1.37 15.03 -12.69
N LYS A 43 -1.42 14.72 -14.00
CA LYS A 43 -2.49 13.90 -14.60
C LYS A 43 -2.51 12.47 -14.05
N GLN A 44 -1.36 11.84 -13.84
CA GLN A 44 -1.26 10.51 -13.23
C GLN A 44 -1.79 10.51 -11.80
N VAL A 45 -1.50 11.55 -11.01
CA VAL A 45 -2.06 11.71 -9.67
C VAL A 45 -3.57 11.93 -9.73
N GLU A 46 -4.06 12.74 -10.65
CA GLU A 46 -5.50 12.99 -10.82
C GLU A 46 -6.25 11.72 -11.26
N LEU A 47 -5.70 10.99 -12.22
CA LEU A 47 -6.24 9.71 -12.67
C LEU A 47 -6.24 8.68 -11.54
N ALA A 48 -5.12 8.53 -10.83
CA ALA A 48 -5.03 7.65 -9.68
C ALA A 48 -6.05 8.03 -8.59
N LYS A 49 -6.30 9.33 -8.36
CA LYS A 49 -7.36 9.77 -7.45
C LYS A 49 -8.74 9.34 -7.94
N VAL A 50 -9.06 9.52 -9.22
CA VAL A 50 -10.35 9.14 -9.80
C VAL A 50 -10.57 7.63 -9.73
N GLU A 51 -9.52 6.83 -9.94
CA GLU A 51 -9.59 5.38 -9.92
C GLU A 51 -9.59 4.80 -8.51
N LEU A 52 -8.79 5.36 -7.59
CA LEU A 52 -8.69 4.87 -6.21
C LEU A 52 -9.79 5.42 -5.29
N ALA A 53 -10.39 6.57 -5.58
CA ALA A 53 -11.50 7.12 -4.79
C ALA A 53 -12.69 6.15 -4.64
N PRO A 54 -13.23 5.54 -5.72
CA PRO A 54 -14.32 4.57 -5.58
C PRO A 54 -13.88 3.31 -4.83
N VAL A 55 -12.65 2.83 -5.06
CA VAL A 55 -12.08 1.68 -4.32
C VAL A 55 -12.00 1.98 -2.83
N GLY A 56 -11.48 3.14 -2.46
CA GLY A 56 -11.37 3.60 -1.07
C GLY A 56 -12.74 3.77 -0.41
N ARG A 57 -13.71 4.34 -1.13
CA ARG A 57 -15.09 4.47 -0.63
C ARG A 57 -15.74 3.10 -0.40
N GLN A 58 -15.60 2.18 -1.36
CA GLN A 58 -16.23 0.86 -1.25
C GLN A 58 -15.56 -0.01 -0.20
N ALA A 59 -14.23 0.05 -0.08
CA ALA A 59 -13.50 -0.57 1.02
C ALA A 59 -13.91 0.03 2.38
N GLY A 60 -14.09 1.35 2.46
CA GLY A 60 -14.57 2.04 3.66
C GLY A 60 -15.97 1.61 4.08
N ILE A 61 -16.90 1.52 3.13
CA ILE A 61 -18.27 1.03 3.38
C ILE A 61 -18.24 -0.44 3.82
N ALA A 62 -17.48 -1.30 3.13
CA ALA A 62 -17.36 -2.71 3.48
C ALA A 62 -16.78 -2.89 4.89
N ALA A 63 -15.73 -2.16 5.23
CA ALA A 63 -15.16 -2.16 6.58
C ALA A 63 -16.18 -1.67 7.62
N GLY A 64 -16.91 -0.59 7.33
CA GLY A 64 -17.96 -0.06 8.20
C GLY A 64 -19.08 -1.07 8.45
N LEU A 65 -19.55 -1.75 7.40
CA LEU A 65 -20.57 -2.80 7.50
C LEU A 65 -20.09 -4.01 8.30
N LEU A 66 -18.83 -4.42 8.13
CA LEU A 66 -18.24 -5.51 8.91
C LEU A 66 -18.14 -5.15 10.40
N VAL A 67 -17.70 -3.93 10.72
CA VAL A 67 -17.63 -3.45 12.12
C VAL A 67 -19.04 -3.38 12.73
N ALA A 68 -20.00 -2.78 12.01
CA ALA A 68 -21.38 -2.72 12.49
C ALA A 68 -21.97 -4.11 12.70
N GLY A 69 -21.80 -5.02 11.73
CA GLY A 69 -22.24 -6.41 11.83
C GLY A 69 -21.61 -7.14 13.01
N ALA A 70 -20.31 -6.95 13.24
CA ALA A 70 -19.61 -7.54 14.39
C ALA A 70 -20.18 -7.04 15.73
N VAL A 71 -20.55 -5.76 15.84
CA VAL A 71 -21.19 -5.20 17.03
C VAL A 71 -22.57 -5.83 17.26
N PHE A 72 -23.41 -5.94 16.23
CA PHE A 72 -24.72 -6.59 16.37
C PHE A 72 -24.62 -8.07 16.71
N LEU A 73 -23.68 -8.80 16.10
CA LEU A 73 -23.42 -10.20 16.44
C LEU A 73 -22.91 -10.34 17.88
N HIS A 74 -22.07 -9.43 18.35
CA HIS A 74 -21.62 -9.42 19.74
C HIS A 74 -22.80 -9.24 20.70
N LEU A 75 -23.68 -8.26 20.45
CA LEU A 75 -24.90 -8.06 21.23
C LEU A 75 -25.80 -9.30 21.22
N PHE A 76 -25.97 -9.93 20.05
CA PHE A 76 -26.72 -11.17 19.93
C PHE A 76 -26.13 -12.27 20.83
N VAL A 77 -24.81 -12.46 20.85
CA VAL A 77 -24.15 -13.43 21.74
C VAL A 77 -24.39 -13.09 23.22
N VAL A 78 -24.39 -11.81 23.60
CA VAL A 78 -24.70 -11.39 24.99
C VAL A 78 -26.13 -11.76 25.36
N PHE A 79 -27.12 -11.43 24.51
CA PHE A 79 -28.51 -11.80 24.78
C PHE A 79 -28.72 -13.31 24.80
N LEU A 80 -28.09 -14.03 23.87
CA LEU A 80 -28.13 -15.49 23.82
C LEU A 80 -27.54 -16.11 25.10
N ALA A 81 -26.46 -15.53 25.63
CA ALA A 81 -25.87 -15.97 26.89
C ALA A 81 -26.85 -15.78 28.06
N VAL A 82 -27.48 -14.60 28.16
CA VAL A 82 -28.51 -14.34 29.19
C VAL A 82 -29.67 -15.32 29.05
N THR A 83 -30.19 -15.52 27.84
CA THR A 83 -31.24 -16.51 27.58
C THR A 83 -30.82 -17.92 27.99
N GLY A 84 -29.59 -18.33 27.66
CA GLY A 84 -29.05 -19.64 28.05
C GLY A 84 -28.94 -19.81 29.56
N ILE A 85 -28.55 -18.75 30.30
CA ILE A 85 -28.47 -18.75 31.76
C ILE A 85 -29.87 -18.98 32.36
N TYR A 86 -30.87 -18.23 31.90
CA TYR A 86 -32.24 -18.40 32.37
C TYR A 86 -32.80 -19.78 32.01
N LEU A 87 -32.54 -20.27 30.81
CA LEU A 87 -32.97 -21.60 30.38
C LEU A 87 -32.39 -22.70 31.28
N LEU A 88 -31.10 -22.64 31.59
CA LEU A 88 -30.44 -23.59 32.48
C LEU A 88 -30.93 -23.48 33.93
N ASN A 89 -31.27 -22.27 34.37
CA ASN A 89 -31.81 -22.05 35.71
C ASN A 89 -33.24 -22.60 35.87
N GLU A 90 -34.15 -22.22 34.98
CA GLU A 90 -35.57 -22.60 35.05
C GLU A 90 -35.81 -24.05 34.64
N VAL A 91 -35.26 -24.48 33.50
CA VAL A 91 -35.53 -25.82 32.94
C VAL A 91 -34.54 -26.84 33.48
N GLY A 92 -33.28 -26.44 33.68
CA GLY A 92 -32.24 -27.32 34.22
C GLY A 92 -32.27 -27.47 35.74
N GLY A 93 -33.07 -26.66 36.46
CA GLY A 93 -33.13 -26.66 37.92
C GLY A 93 -31.82 -26.23 38.60
N LEU A 94 -30.88 -25.66 37.84
CA LEU A 94 -29.59 -25.21 38.35
C LEU A 94 -29.75 -23.86 39.04
N SER A 95 -28.93 -23.57 40.04
CA SER A 95 -28.87 -22.23 40.61
C SER A 95 -28.36 -21.23 39.56
N LEU A 96 -28.80 -19.96 39.68
CA LEU A 96 -28.42 -18.91 38.72
C LEU A 96 -26.89 -18.76 38.57
N TRP A 97 -26.13 -18.91 39.66
CA TRP A 97 -24.68 -18.80 39.63
C TRP A 97 -24.00 -19.96 38.89
N VAL A 98 -24.53 -21.19 39.02
CA VAL A 98 -24.00 -22.36 38.29
C VAL A 98 -24.28 -22.21 36.79
N SER A 99 -25.50 -21.83 36.43
CA SER A 99 -25.88 -21.58 35.04
C SER A 99 -24.99 -20.51 34.40
N ALA A 100 -24.71 -19.41 35.11
CA ALA A 100 -23.82 -18.34 34.66
C ALA A 100 -22.38 -18.84 34.43
N LEU A 101 -21.84 -19.64 35.34
CA LEU A 101 -20.49 -20.20 35.19
C LEU A 101 -20.39 -21.16 34.00
N ILE A 102 -21.40 -22.00 33.76
CA ILE A 102 -21.41 -22.93 32.61
C ILE A 102 -21.41 -22.14 31.31
N VAL A 103 -22.32 -21.19 31.14
CA VAL A 103 -22.41 -20.39 29.91
C VAL A 103 -21.14 -19.55 29.71
N SER A 104 -20.62 -18.94 30.78
CA SER A 104 -19.35 -18.19 30.73
C SER A 104 -18.17 -19.10 30.35
N GLY A 105 -18.09 -20.31 30.91
CA GLY A 105 -17.07 -21.28 30.58
C GLY A 105 -17.10 -21.70 29.10
N ILE A 106 -18.29 -21.94 28.55
CA ILE A 106 -18.47 -22.25 27.13
C ILE A 106 -17.97 -21.09 26.26
N LEU A 107 -18.38 -19.86 26.58
CA LEU A 107 -17.94 -18.66 25.84
C LEU A 107 -16.44 -18.43 25.95
N LEU A 108 -15.84 -18.71 27.12
CA LEU A 108 -14.40 -18.60 27.34
C LEU A 108 -13.63 -19.59 26.45
N VAL A 109 -14.10 -20.83 26.34
CA VAL A 109 -13.47 -21.84 25.46
C VAL A 109 -13.58 -21.42 23.99
N ILE A 110 -14.77 -21.04 23.53
CA ILE A 110 -14.98 -20.60 22.14
C ILE A 110 -14.13 -19.36 21.84
N GLY A 111 -14.18 -18.36 22.73
CA GLY A 111 -13.42 -17.12 22.61
C GLY A 111 -11.91 -17.37 22.62
N GLY A 112 -11.43 -18.28 23.47
CA GLY A 112 -10.03 -18.69 23.53
C GLY A 112 -9.55 -19.33 22.22
N VAL A 113 -10.35 -20.22 21.62
CA VAL A 113 -10.03 -20.84 20.32
C VAL A 113 -10.02 -19.79 19.20
N LEU A 114 -11.01 -18.91 19.14
CA LEU A 114 -11.07 -17.84 18.14
C LEU A 114 -9.89 -16.86 18.29
N ALA A 115 -9.60 -16.41 19.51
CA ALA A 115 -8.49 -15.51 19.79
C ALA A 115 -7.13 -16.18 19.48
N GLY A 116 -6.97 -17.44 19.86
CA GLY A 116 -5.75 -18.21 19.59
C GLY A 116 -5.51 -18.41 18.09
N THR A 117 -6.54 -18.83 17.35
CA THR A 117 -6.46 -19.00 15.89
C THR A 117 -6.26 -17.68 15.15
N GLY A 118 -6.94 -16.61 15.58
CA GLY A 118 -6.76 -15.26 15.05
C GLY A 118 -5.33 -14.75 15.27
N ALA A 119 -4.83 -14.83 16.50
CA ALA A 119 -3.46 -14.44 16.83
C ALA A 119 -2.42 -15.29 16.06
N GLY A 120 -2.69 -16.58 15.89
CA GLY A 120 -1.85 -17.47 15.08
C GLY A 120 -1.77 -17.02 13.62
N ARG A 121 -2.91 -16.69 13.01
CA ARG A 121 -2.94 -16.16 11.63
C ARG A 121 -2.22 -14.83 11.51
N LEU A 122 -2.40 -13.90 12.44
CA LEU A 122 -1.71 -12.61 12.43
C LEU A 122 -0.18 -12.77 12.54
N ARG A 123 0.30 -13.71 13.36
CA ARG A 123 1.73 -14.01 13.48
C ARG A 123 2.33 -14.64 12.23
N GLY A 124 1.52 -15.31 11.41
CA GLY A 124 1.94 -15.95 10.15
C GLY A 124 1.96 -15.01 8.94
N LEU A 125 1.39 -13.81 9.05
CA LEU A 125 1.49 -12.81 7.99
C LEU A 125 2.90 -12.21 8.00
N ASP A 126 3.71 -12.44 6.95
CA ASP A 126 4.96 -11.73 6.75
C ASP A 126 4.64 -10.31 6.24
N PRO A 127 4.80 -9.26 7.05
CA PRO A 127 4.40 -7.90 6.67
C PRO A 127 5.33 -7.31 5.61
N LYS A 128 6.47 -7.95 5.28
CA LYS A 128 7.37 -7.50 4.23
C LYS A 128 6.97 -8.13 2.88
N PRO A 129 6.57 -7.33 1.87
CA PRO A 129 6.41 -7.83 0.52
C PRO A 129 7.79 -8.14 -0.09
N ARG A 130 8.34 -9.32 0.21
CA ARG A 130 9.68 -9.75 -0.21
C ARG A 130 9.87 -9.70 -1.72
N ARG A 131 8.82 -10.06 -2.47
CA ARG A 131 8.78 -9.98 -3.94
C ARG A 131 9.01 -8.54 -4.39
N THR A 132 8.20 -7.59 -3.90
CA THR A 132 8.31 -6.17 -4.25
C THR A 132 9.66 -5.58 -3.86
N ILE A 133 10.18 -5.94 -2.69
CA ILE A 133 11.51 -5.48 -2.23
C ILE A 133 12.62 -6.03 -3.14
N SER A 134 12.55 -7.32 -3.52
CA SER A 134 13.55 -7.94 -4.39
C SER A 134 13.59 -7.34 -5.80
N THR A 135 12.42 -7.04 -6.37
CA THR A 135 12.34 -6.39 -7.69
C THR A 135 12.87 -4.96 -7.63
N PHE A 136 12.59 -4.22 -6.55
CA PHE A 136 13.17 -2.89 -6.33
C PHE A 136 14.70 -2.94 -6.18
N GLN A 137 15.23 -3.93 -5.46
CA GLN A 137 16.68 -4.10 -5.31
C GLN A 137 17.34 -4.39 -6.66
N GLN A 138 16.80 -5.31 -7.45
CA GLN A 138 17.29 -5.63 -8.79
C GLN A 138 17.27 -4.39 -9.72
N ASN A 139 16.21 -3.59 -9.67
CA ASN A 139 16.11 -2.37 -10.47
C ASN A 139 17.17 -1.32 -10.06
N VAL A 140 17.44 -1.17 -8.76
CA VAL A 140 18.47 -0.26 -8.25
C VAL A 140 19.87 -0.75 -8.62
N GLU A 141 20.09 -2.06 -8.59
CA GLU A 141 21.38 -2.69 -8.89
C GLU A 141 21.70 -2.60 -10.39
N TRP A 142 20.70 -2.83 -11.25
CA TRP A 142 20.79 -2.59 -12.68
C TRP A 142 21.09 -1.12 -13.02
N LEU A 143 20.38 -0.17 -12.37
CA LEU A 143 20.64 1.27 -12.51
C LEU A 143 22.08 1.63 -12.10
N LYS A 144 22.56 1.12 -10.96
CA LYS A 144 23.94 1.38 -10.50
C LYS A 144 25.01 0.79 -11.42
N GLY A 145 24.75 -0.35 -12.03
CA GLY A 145 25.64 -0.96 -13.02
C GLY A 145 25.82 -0.06 -14.25
N GLN A 146 24.75 0.58 -14.70
CA GLN A 146 24.74 1.43 -15.89
C GLN A 146 25.47 2.78 -15.69
N PHE A 147 25.62 3.27 -14.46
CA PHE A 147 26.40 4.49 -14.16
C PHE A 147 27.88 4.22 -13.88
N ARG A 148 28.30 2.95 -13.80
CA ARG A 148 29.68 2.55 -13.47
C ARG A 148 30.45 1.97 -14.68
N SER A 149 29.79 1.77 -15.81
CA SER A 149 30.40 1.46 -17.13
C SER A 149 30.43 2.70 -18.00
#